data_AF-A0ABD7QSW1-F1
#
_entry.id   AF-A0ABD7QSW1-F1
#
_cell.length_a   1.000
_cell.length_b   1.000
_cell.length_c   1.000
_cell.angle_alpha   90.00
_cell.angle_beta   90.00
_cell.angle_gamma   90.00
#
_symmetry.space_group_name_H-M   'P 1'
#
loop_
_entity.id
_entity.type
_entity.pdbx_description
1 polymer ?
#
loop_
_entity_poly.entity_id
_entity_poly.type
_entity_poly.pdbx_seq_one_letter_code
_entity_poly.pdbx_strand_id
1 'polypeptide(L)' 'MGVNAGTRRNRLPRGQKAVYDHVSFAPTTAEDFGQAARASGNLSLSMYLERLALLVKTEHGALPLLTDDTAEALKRTA' A
#
# COMPACT_ATOMS: atom_id res chain seq x y z
N MET A 1 30.65 22.39 13.36
CA MET A 1 30.08 21.22 14.09
C MET A 1 28.72 20.91 13.49
N GLY A 2 28.69 20.03 12.49
CA GLY A 2 27.49 19.75 11.68
C GLY A 2 26.52 18.85 12.42
N VAL A 3 25.24 19.25 12.47
CA VAL A 3 24.19 18.45 13.11
C VAL A 3 23.78 17.35 12.13
N ASN A 4 24.06 16.09 12.50
CA ASN A 4 23.70 14.92 11.70
C ASN A 4 22.18 14.88 11.44
N ALA A 5 21.77 14.85 10.17
CA ALA A 5 20.38 14.81 9.73
C ALA A 5 19.59 13.60 10.27
N GLY A 6 20.28 12.55 10.73
CA GLY A 6 19.69 11.32 11.27
C GLY A 6 19.05 11.46 12.66
N THR A 7 19.26 12.57 13.38
CA THR A 7 18.74 12.74 14.76
C THR A 7 17.61 13.76 14.87
N ARG A 8 17.11 14.31 13.75
CA ARG A 8 15.85 15.07 13.77
C ARG A 8 14.70 14.07 13.77
N ARG A 9 14.21 13.71 14.96
CA ARG A 9 12.91 13.03 15.08
C ARG A 9 11.87 13.90 14.40
N ASN A 10 11.24 13.40 13.34
CA ASN A 10 10.11 14.04 12.69
C ASN A 10 8.93 14.01 13.68
N ARG A 11 8.84 15.02 14.54
CA ARG A 11 7.81 15.15 15.57
C ARG A 11 6.76 16.12 15.05
N LEU A 12 5.49 15.77 15.20
CA LEU A 12 4.42 16.73 14.94
C LEU A 12 4.58 17.96 15.85
N PRO A 13 4.25 19.16 15.36
CA PRO A 13 4.17 20.36 16.17
C PRO A 13 3.27 20.17 17.39
N ARG A 14 3.65 20.78 18.51
CA ARG A 14 2.87 20.72 19.76
C ARG A 14 1.45 21.24 19.50
N GLY A 15 0.44 20.41 19.79
CA GLY A 15 -0.97 20.73 19.58
C GLY A 15 -1.59 20.15 18.29
N GLN A 16 -0.80 19.59 17.37
CA GLN A 16 -1.33 18.83 16.24
C GLN A 16 -1.58 17.38 16.63
N LYS A 17 -2.79 16.89 16.36
CA LYS A 17 -3.13 15.46 16.47
C LYS A 17 -2.61 14.75 15.23
N ALA A 18 -1.87 13.66 15.42
CA ALA A 18 -1.57 12.75 14.33
C ALA A 18 -2.87 12.05 13.90
N VAL A 19 -3.22 12.18 12.62
CA VAL A 19 -4.26 11.38 12.00
C VAL A 19 -3.55 10.19 11.38
N TYR A 20 -3.86 8.99 11.87
CA TYR A 20 -3.34 7.75 11.32
C TYR A 20 -4.45 7.11 10.52
N ASP A 21 -4.26 7.00 9.21
CA ASP A 21 -5.10 6.14 8.40
C ASP A 21 -4.70 4.70 8.69
N HIS A 22 -5.52 4.00 9.46
CA HIS A 22 -5.30 2.59 9.77
C HIS A 22 -5.57 1.73 8.54
N VAL A 23 -4.56 1.59 7.68
CA VAL A 23 -4.58 0.64 6.58
C VAL A 23 -4.50 -0.78 7.16
N SER A 24 -5.62 -1.49 7.13
CA SER A 24 -5.71 -2.87 7.57
C SER A 24 -5.85 -3.77 6.35
N PHE A 25 -4.97 -4.76 6.21
CA PHE A 25 -5.14 -5.80 5.21
C PHE A 25 -6.19 -6.80 5.71
N ALA A 26 -6.96 -7.39 4.81
CA ALA A 26 -7.77 -8.54 5.18
C ALA A 26 -6.83 -9.68 5.61
N PRO A 27 -7.25 -10.56 6.54
CA PRO A 27 -6.36 -11.54 7.17
C PRO A 27 -5.62 -12.45 6.18
N THR A 28 -6.24 -12.73 5.02
CA THR A 28 -5.69 -13.62 3.99
C THR A 28 -4.83 -12.92 2.96
N THR A 29 -4.94 -11.59 2.82
CA THR A 29 -4.37 -10.84 1.69
C THR A 29 -2.86 -11.02 1.55
N ALA A 30 -2.14 -11.05 2.68
CA ALA A 30 -0.69 -11.26 2.65
C ALA A 30 -0.31 -12.68 2.20
N GLU A 31 -1.09 -13.68 2.60
CA GLU A 31 -0.87 -15.06 2.19
C GLU A 31 -1.19 -15.25 0.70
N ASP A 32 -2.31 -14.71 0.25
CA ASP A 32 -2.76 -14.77 -1.14
C ASP A 32 -1.68 -14.17 -2.08
N PHE A 33 -1.15 -13.00 -1.73
CA PHE A 33 -0.06 -12.38 -2.49
C PHE A 33 1.25 -13.18 -2.41
N GLY A 34 1.54 -13.79 -1.27
CA GLY A 34 2.71 -14.66 -1.13
C GLY A 34 2.61 -15.91 -2.01
N GLN A 35 1.44 -16.54 -2.10
CA GLN A 35 1.19 -17.68 -2.98
C GLN A 35 1.30 -17.28 -4.46
N ALA A 36 0.69 -16.15 -4.84
CA ALA A 36 0.75 -15.63 -6.20
C ALA A 36 2.18 -15.26 -6.65
N ALA A 37 2.99 -14.68 -5.75
CA ALA A 37 4.39 -14.38 -6.00
C ALA A 37 5.22 -15.65 -6.27
N ARG A 38 4.96 -16.73 -5.51
CA ARG A 38 5.58 -18.05 -5.73
C ARG A 38 5.18 -18.66 -7.08
N ALA A 39 3.88 -18.63 -7.40
CA ALA A 39 3.36 -19.13 -8.67
C ALA A 39 3.93 -18.37 -9.88
N SER A 40 4.28 -17.10 -9.71
CA SER A 40 4.85 -16.23 -10.75
C SER A 40 6.34 -16.48 -11.06
N GLY A 41 6.89 -17.63 -10.65
CA GLY A 41 8.31 -17.96 -10.79
C GLY A 41 9.16 -17.58 -9.58
N ASN A 42 8.57 -17.67 -8.38
CA ASN A 42 9.24 -17.40 -7.10
C ASN A 42 9.78 -15.96 -6.96
N LEU A 43 9.00 -14.99 -7.43
CA LEU A 43 9.31 -13.58 -7.25
C LEU A 43 9.26 -13.24 -5.76
N SER A 44 10.12 -12.32 -5.31
CA SER A 44 9.92 -11.72 -3.99
C SER A 44 8.59 -10.97 -3.98
N LEU A 45 7.94 -10.92 -2.81
CA LEU A 45 6.65 -10.24 -2.66
C LEU A 45 6.71 -8.77 -3.12
N SER A 46 7.80 -8.06 -2.80
CA SER A 46 7.99 -6.67 -3.22
C SER A 46 8.02 -6.52 -4.74
N MET A 47 8.75 -7.39 -5.44
CA MET A 47 8.87 -7.36 -6.90
C MET A 47 7.56 -7.75 -7.59
N TYR A 48 6.82 -8.68 -6.99
CA TYR A 48 5.49 -9.04 -7.45
C TYR A 48 4.50 -7.85 -7.34
N LEU A 49 4.50 -7.14 -6.21
CA LEU A 49 3.65 -5.95 -6.00
C LEU A 49 4.02 -4.80 -6.96
N GLU A 50 5.30 -4.57 -7.22
CA GLU A 50 5.74 -3.58 -8.21
C GLU A 50 5.21 -3.91 -9.62
N ARG A 51 5.25 -5.19 -10.00
CA ARG A 51 4.74 -5.64 -11.29
C ARG A 51 3.22 -5.48 -11.40
N LEU A 52 2.48 -5.80 -10.34
CA LEU A 52 1.04 -5.56 -10.28
C LEU A 52 0.73 -4.07 -10.39
N ALA A 53 1.45 -3.22 -9.66
CA ALA A 53 1.26 -1.78 -9.73
C ALA A 53 1.52 -1.22 -11.13
N LEU A 54 2.53 -1.75 -11.84
CA LEU A 54 2.79 -1.39 -13.23
C LEU A 54 1.65 -1.82 -14.15
N LEU A 55 1.17 -3.07 -14.03
CA LEU A 55 0.06 -3.58 -14.85
C LEU A 55 -1.20 -2.74 -14.69
N VAL A 56 -1.59 -2.44 -13.45
CA VAL A 56 -2.76 -1.61 -13.14
C VAL A 56 -2.60 -0.20 -13.71
N LYS A 57 -1.40 0.40 -13.59
CA LYS A 57 -1.12 1.71 -14.20
C LYS A 57 -1.15 1.66 -15.73
N THR A 58 -0.67 0.58 -16.35
CA THR A 58 -0.71 0.46 -17.83
C THR A 58 -2.13 0.30 -18.35
N GLU A 59 -3.00 -0.37 -17.60
CA GLU A 59 -4.39 -0.61 -18.00
C GLU A 59 -5.29 0.61 -17.73
N HIS A 60 -5.10 1.28 -16.59
CA HIS A 60 -5.99 2.36 -16.14
C HIS A 60 -5.35 3.76 -16.14
N GLY A 61 -4.08 3.88 -16.51
CA GLY A 61 -3.31 5.13 -16.48
C GLY A 61 -2.84 5.56 -15.09
N ALA A 62 -3.41 5.02 -14.02
CA ALA A 62 -3.08 5.34 -12.63
C ALA A 62 -3.39 4.16 -11.68
N LEU A 63 -2.90 4.22 -10.44
CA LEU A 63 -3.35 3.29 -9.39
C LEU A 63 -4.74 3.72 -8.90
N PRO A 64 -5.66 2.77 -8.65
CA PRO A 64 -6.98 3.08 -8.14
C PRO A 64 -6.86 3.66 -6.73
N LEU A 65 -7.52 4.81 -6.52
CA LEU A 65 -7.77 5.34 -5.18
C LEU A 65 -9.03 4.66 -4.66
N LEU A 66 -8.87 3.81 -3.65
CA LEU A 66 -10.00 3.19 -2.97
C LEU A 66 -10.51 4.18 -1.92
N THR A 67 -11.54 4.93 -2.27
CA THR A 67 -12.34 5.71 -1.30
C THR A 67 -13.45 4.84 -0.72
N ASP A 68 -14.11 5.29 0.35
CA ASP A 68 -15.27 4.59 0.92
C ASP A 68 -16.36 4.34 -0.13
N ASP A 69 -16.62 5.31 -1.01
CA ASP A 69 -17.53 5.17 -2.15
C ASP A 69 -17.09 4.07 -3.13
N THR A 70 -15.77 3.92 -3.32
CA THR A 70 -15.18 2.90 -4.22
C THR A 70 -15.27 1.52 -3.59
N ALA A 71 -15.05 1.41 -2.28
CA ALA A 71 -15.22 0.18 -1.52
C ALA A 71 -16.68 -0.28 -1.50
N GLU A 72 -17.63 0.66 -1.45
CA GLU A 72 -19.05 0.37 -1.50
C GLU A 72 -19.53 -0.03 -2.90
N ALA A 73 -18.95 0.54 -3.96
CA ALA A 73 -19.18 0.11 -5.34
C ALA A 73 -18.69 -1.33 -5.59
N LEU A 74 -17.49 -1.68 -5.10
CA LEU A 74 -16.92 -3.04 -5.23
C LEU A 74 -17.79 -4.12 -4.57
N LYS A 75 -18.42 -3.82 -3.43
CA LYS A 75 -19.35 -4.73 -2.74
C LYS A 75 -20.65 -5.01 -3.51
N ARG A 76 -21.03 -4.14 -4.47
CA ARG A 76 -22.26 -4.32 -5.26
C ARG A 76 -22.05 -5.18 -6.50
N THR A 77 -20.80 -5.38 -6.90
CA THR A 77 -20.39 -6.12 -8.10
C THR A 77 -19.81 -7.51 -7.79
N ALA A 78 -19.62 -7.87 -6.53
CA ALA A 78 -19.15 -9.18 -6.07
C ALA A 78 -20.31 -9.98 -5.48
#